data_AF-A0A2E4KSH6-F1
#
_entry.id   AF-A0A2E4KSH6-F1
#
_cell.length_a   1.000
_cell.length_b   1.000
_cell.length_c   1.000
_cell.angle_alpha   90.00
_cell.angle_beta   90.00
_cell.angle_gamma   90.00
#
_symmetry.space_group_name_H-M   'P 1'
#
loop_
_entity.id
_entity.type
_entity.pdbx_description
1 polymer ?
#
loop_
_entity_poly.entity_id
_entity_poly.type
_entity_poly.pdbx_seq_one_letter_code
_entity_poly.pdbx_strand_id
1 'polypeptide(L)'
;MPVGTMARCPYCMAANPASASICHSCGRVILGAGGMAMRLEPNIPGGYRVQGARRGPPPGLNVRRGGKRRAKKKKSNLRSMMLVIAIAFLFLFTPAQERISTQLEKWLDDLLDEFGPAREYPVHAAYTVERNIHLVNPHSQAISFSYELPIPEIRTDFGNSEFGFESADGTFTYPVVTLQEIAGMMAKVDGGSNHVMIPLSEEYLGANDAISLSTSTEIYWPPVGQNNERCSVDRCAIWQGDIQSGQMVTLEVTYDVISTSFSWWGGSRAPSEAPRAADELSIHAGNDGTYADYDRPGRLDSMYDQFGSERQWYDRDSGPSQNWAVDGDSNVVIALADEIESSLNPEDVNSPYAFAHAAFIKIRDSIVYSQGLSPARGGPACIVDERGDCDEQSNAWMSLLRTRNIPAWYEFGPMTDSQFSAWEPHAWSNAIFPLDEQWCIEKGIDLSTCFVEGEVDVVNNRWLLHTPTTMTEWIEQPSFEGEASYDFYRPLSIGCVNCWTESWETIGEPEIMGGTYRVPVRIGE
;
A
#
# COMPACT_ATOMS: atom_id res chain seq x y z
N MET A 1 -5.15 19.31 -31.80
CA MET A 1 -3.86 19.00 -31.14
C MET A 1 -3.36 17.68 -31.71
N PRO A 2 -2.04 17.44 -31.86
CA PRO A 2 -1.58 16.18 -32.43
C PRO A 2 -1.96 15.04 -31.48
N VAL A 3 -2.60 14.01 -32.03
CA VAL A 3 -2.96 12.76 -31.35
C VAL A 3 -1.71 12.25 -30.64
N GLY A 4 -1.72 12.26 -29.31
CA GLY A 4 -0.59 11.77 -28.51
C GLY A 4 -0.27 10.35 -28.93
N THR A 5 0.99 10.07 -29.23
CA THR A 5 1.48 8.70 -29.43
C THR A 5 1.04 7.85 -28.24
N MET A 6 0.08 6.94 -28.45
CA MET A 6 -0.32 5.98 -27.43
C MET A 6 0.91 5.18 -27.01
N ALA A 7 1.24 5.21 -25.72
CA ALA A 7 2.18 4.24 -25.17
C ALA A 7 1.51 2.86 -25.21
N ARG A 8 2.24 1.82 -24.83
CA ARG A 8 1.67 0.49 -24.63
C ARG A 8 1.88 0.11 -23.19
N CYS A 9 0.91 -0.60 -22.62
CA CYS A 9 1.11 -1.28 -21.37
C CYS A 9 2.34 -2.18 -21.52
N PRO A 10 3.37 -2.04 -20.68
CA PRO A 10 4.58 -2.82 -20.78
C PRO A 10 4.33 -4.32 -20.51
N TYR A 11 3.19 -4.64 -19.89
CA TYR A 11 2.88 -5.97 -19.42
C TYR A 11 2.08 -6.80 -20.44
N CYS A 12 0.93 -6.30 -20.90
CA CYS A 12 0.09 -7.01 -21.89
C CYS A 12 0.28 -6.50 -23.32
N MET A 13 1.15 -5.50 -23.53
CA MET A 13 1.39 -4.83 -24.82
C MET A 13 0.13 -4.21 -25.45
N ALA A 14 -0.97 -4.16 -24.70
CA ALA A 14 -2.17 -3.44 -25.05
C ALA A 14 -1.84 -1.95 -25.17
N ALA A 15 -2.60 -1.20 -25.97
CA ALA A 15 -2.43 0.24 -26.02
C ALA A 15 -2.60 0.80 -24.60
N ASN A 16 -1.91 1.86 -24.23
CA ASN A 16 -2.11 2.46 -22.92
C ASN A 16 -1.66 3.92 -22.98
N PRO A 17 -2.46 4.89 -22.55
CA PRO A 17 -1.99 6.27 -22.60
C PRO A 17 -0.78 6.46 -21.70
N ALA A 18 0.14 7.34 -22.09
CA ALA A 18 1.45 7.48 -21.43
C ALA A 18 1.37 7.93 -19.96
N SER A 19 0.21 8.43 -19.52
CA SER A 19 -0.10 8.87 -18.16
C SER A 19 -0.88 7.86 -17.34
N ALA A 20 -1.31 6.71 -17.89
CA ALA A 20 -2.13 5.77 -17.13
C ALA A 20 -1.33 5.08 -16.03
N SER A 21 -1.90 5.07 -14.82
CA SER A 21 -1.34 4.41 -13.65
C SER A 21 -1.77 2.94 -13.51
N ILE A 22 -2.81 2.48 -14.21
CA ILE A 22 -3.29 1.08 -14.23
C ILE A 22 -3.61 0.63 -15.68
N CYS A 23 -3.41 -0.66 -15.99
CA CYS A 23 -3.74 -1.32 -17.24
C CYS A 23 -4.94 -2.21 -17.03
N HIS A 24 -6.07 -1.82 -17.60
CA HIS A 24 -7.31 -2.55 -17.40
C HIS A 24 -7.51 -3.70 -18.38
N SER A 25 -6.63 -3.84 -19.38
CA SER A 25 -6.54 -5.10 -20.14
C SER A 25 -6.06 -6.27 -19.28
N CYS A 26 -5.37 -5.98 -18.17
CA CYS A 26 -4.79 -7.01 -17.32
C CYS A 26 -4.86 -6.73 -15.81
N GLY A 27 -5.53 -5.67 -15.39
CA GLY A 27 -5.65 -5.25 -13.99
C GLY A 27 -4.33 -4.83 -13.33
N ARG A 28 -3.42 -4.12 -14.01
CA ARG A 28 -2.04 -3.88 -13.51
C ARG A 28 -1.63 -2.46 -13.31
N VAL A 29 -0.99 -2.11 -12.19
CA VAL A 29 -0.40 -0.78 -11.98
C VAL A 29 0.79 -0.54 -12.95
N ILE A 30 0.70 0.45 -13.85
CA ILE A 30 1.62 0.71 -14.97
C ILE A 30 2.76 1.68 -14.61
N LEU A 31 2.62 2.49 -13.55
CA LEU A 31 3.68 3.41 -13.14
C LEU A 31 4.92 2.63 -12.67
N GLY A 32 5.76 2.33 -13.65
CA GLY A 32 6.90 1.43 -13.54
C GLY A 32 8.15 2.16 -13.08
N ALA A 33 8.86 1.56 -12.12
CA ALA A 33 10.28 1.76 -11.76
C ALA A 33 10.77 3.19 -11.41
N GLY A 34 10.14 4.27 -11.87
CA GLY A 34 10.46 5.66 -11.56
C GLY A 34 9.85 6.15 -10.25
N GLY A 35 8.70 5.59 -9.85
CA GLY A 35 8.05 5.90 -8.56
C GLY A 35 8.94 5.49 -7.39
N MET A 36 9.58 4.32 -7.50
CA MET A 36 10.57 3.88 -6.53
C MET A 36 11.91 4.61 -6.68
N ALA A 37 12.40 5.01 -7.85
CA ALA A 37 13.59 5.87 -7.92
C ALA A 37 13.39 7.26 -7.27
N MET A 38 12.15 7.76 -7.24
CA MET A 38 11.79 9.00 -6.51
C MET A 38 11.48 8.76 -5.02
N ARG A 39 11.14 7.54 -4.58
CA ARG A 39 10.80 7.17 -3.19
C ARG A 39 11.85 6.34 -2.42
N LEU A 40 12.73 5.62 -3.12
CA LEU A 40 13.80 4.76 -2.58
C LEU A 40 15.10 5.49 -2.36
N GLU A 41 15.38 6.51 -3.18
CA GLU A 41 16.64 7.22 -2.99
C GLU A 41 16.50 8.17 -1.80
N PRO A 42 17.31 8.01 -0.74
CA PRO A 42 17.50 9.12 0.19
C PRO A 42 17.93 10.31 -0.66
N ASN A 43 17.19 11.41 -0.63
CA ASN A 43 17.45 12.60 -1.44
C ASN A 43 18.95 12.96 -1.45
N ILE A 44 19.73 12.47 -2.43
CA ILE A 44 21.13 12.83 -2.57
C ILE A 44 21.11 14.19 -3.29
N PRO A 45 21.66 15.27 -2.71
CA PRO A 45 21.61 16.58 -3.33
C PRO A 45 22.51 16.61 -4.58
N GLY A 46 21.91 16.32 -5.73
CA GLY A 46 22.59 16.30 -7.02
C GLY A 46 21.74 15.54 -8.04
N GLY A 47 20.88 16.26 -8.75
CA GLY A 47 19.91 15.69 -9.69
C GLY A 47 20.48 14.58 -10.58
N TYR A 48 19.62 13.59 -10.82
CA TYR A 48 19.86 12.45 -11.68
C TYR A 48 20.43 12.88 -13.04
N ARG A 49 21.65 12.42 -13.34
CA ARG A 49 22.09 12.26 -14.72
C ARG A 49 21.52 10.93 -15.20
N VAL A 50 20.46 11.00 -15.98
CA VAL A 50 20.03 9.93 -16.89
C VAL A 50 21.28 9.40 -17.58
N GLN A 51 21.67 8.15 -17.30
CA GLN A 51 22.67 7.45 -18.09
C GLN A 51 22.04 7.08 -19.45
N GLY A 52 21.88 8.09 -20.30
CA GLY A 52 21.76 7.89 -21.72
C GLY A 52 23.09 7.38 -22.26
N ALA A 53 23.04 6.37 -23.12
CA ALA A 53 24.18 5.85 -23.86
C ALA A 53 25.11 6.97 -24.36
N ARG A 54 26.42 6.82 -24.12
CA ARG A 54 27.45 7.74 -24.62
C ARG A 54 27.41 7.77 -26.16
N ARG A 55 26.79 8.79 -26.75
CA ARG A 55 27.15 9.26 -28.10
C ARG A 55 28.28 10.26 -27.95
N GLY A 56 29.46 9.89 -28.44
CA GLY A 56 30.60 10.80 -28.54
C GLY A 56 30.26 12.01 -29.44
N PRO A 57 30.86 13.19 -29.19
CA PRO A 57 30.61 14.37 -30.00
C PRO A 57 31.23 14.21 -31.39
N PRO A 58 30.53 14.63 -32.47
CA PRO A 58 31.12 14.71 -33.80
C PRO A 58 32.22 15.79 -33.83
N PRO A 59 33.25 15.64 -34.66
CA PRO A 59 34.41 16.52 -34.64
C PRO A 59 34.07 17.88 -35.27
N GLY A 60 34.43 18.96 -34.58
CA GLY A 60 34.62 20.29 -35.17
C GLY A 60 33.43 21.23 -35.13
N LEU A 61 33.18 21.87 -33.98
CA LEU A 61 32.54 23.21 -33.96
C LEU A 61 32.87 23.97 -32.67
N ASN A 62 33.70 25.00 -32.84
CA ASN A 62 33.98 26.02 -31.84
C ASN A 62 32.80 27.00 -31.76
N VAL A 63 32.17 27.16 -30.59
CA VAL A 63 31.49 28.42 -30.26
C VAL A 63 31.71 28.78 -28.78
N ARG A 64 32.46 29.86 -28.57
CA ARG A 64 32.55 30.63 -27.31
C ARG A 64 31.31 31.52 -27.16
N ARG A 65 30.72 31.54 -25.96
CA ARG A 65 30.05 32.66 -25.21
C ARG A 65 29.24 31.99 -24.10
N GLY A 66 29.39 32.25 -22.80
CA GLY A 66 29.63 33.50 -22.09
C GLY A 66 28.37 33.82 -21.27
N GLY A 67 28.34 33.47 -19.98
CA GLY A 67 27.23 33.79 -19.07
C GLY A 67 27.26 33.02 -17.75
N LYS A 68 28.01 33.50 -16.76
CA LYS A 68 28.02 32.96 -15.38
C LYS A 68 26.72 33.36 -14.66
N ARG A 69 25.79 32.42 -14.48
CA ARG A 69 24.80 32.50 -13.38
C ARG A 69 25.44 31.87 -12.14
N ARG A 70 25.46 32.62 -11.03
CA ARG A 70 25.95 32.16 -9.72
C ARG A 70 25.19 30.90 -9.30
N ALA A 71 25.89 29.77 -9.23
CA ALA A 71 25.38 28.55 -8.61
C ALA A 71 25.15 28.80 -7.11
N LYS A 72 23.97 28.43 -6.60
CA LYS A 72 23.72 28.36 -5.15
C LYS A 72 24.78 27.46 -4.51
N LYS A 73 25.32 27.92 -3.38
CA LYS A 73 26.37 27.26 -2.61
C LYS A 73 25.94 25.82 -2.29
N LYS A 74 26.68 24.81 -2.74
CA LYS A 74 26.52 23.41 -2.31
C LYS A 74 26.63 23.38 -0.78
N LYS A 75 25.54 23.02 -0.09
CA LYS A 75 25.64 22.55 1.30
C LYS A 75 26.40 21.21 1.21
N SER A 76 27.59 21.16 1.79
CA SER A 76 28.34 19.91 1.95
C SER A 76 27.53 18.94 2.81
N ASN A 77 27.42 17.68 2.39
CA ASN A 77 26.76 16.59 3.13
C ASN A 77 27.53 16.27 4.41
N LEU A 78 27.35 17.10 5.44
CA LEU A 78 27.99 16.96 6.73
C LEU A 78 27.60 15.63 7.41
N ARG A 79 26.39 15.11 7.14
CA ARG A 79 25.86 13.83 7.64
C ARG A 79 26.52 12.61 6.97
N SER A 80 26.59 12.56 5.63
CA SER A 80 27.32 11.48 4.92
C SER A 80 28.81 11.48 5.25
N MET A 81 29.39 12.66 5.48
CA MET A 81 30.77 12.79 5.94
C MET A 81 30.94 12.29 7.39
N MET A 82 29.98 12.57 8.29
CA MET A 82 29.99 12.05 9.65
C MET A 82 29.84 10.53 9.72
N LEU A 83 28.96 9.93 8.91
CA LEU A 83 28.82 8.47 8.79
C LEU A 83 30.14 7.83 8.33
N VAL A 84 30.75 8.35 7.27
CA VAL A 84 32.05 7.85 6.75
C VAL A 84 33.17 8.04 7.78
N ILE A 85 33.20 9.16 8.49
CA ILE A 85 34.17 9.41 9.56
C ILE A 85 33.95 8.43 10.72
N ALA A 86 32.72 8.19 11.15
CA ALA A 86 32.40 7.29 12.25
C ALA A 86 32.76 5.83 11.92
N ILE A 87 32.42 5.35 10.71
CA ILE A 87 32.82 4.03 10.21
C ILE A 87 34.36 3.94 10.11
N ALA A 88 35.03 4.98 9.61
CA ALA A 88 36.48 5.01 9.55
C ALA A 88 37.13 5.02 10.95
N PHE A 89 36.54 5.71 11.94
CA PHE A 89 36.99 5.67 13.33
C PHE A 89 36.86 4.28 13.95
N LEU A 90 35.80 3.52 13.61
CA LEU A 90 35.66 2.12 14.05
C LEU A 90 36.76 1.21 13.48
N PHE A 91 37.07 1.34 12.19
CA PHE A 91 38.13 0.54 11.56
C PHE A 91 39.55 0.94 11.99
N LEU A 92 39.74 2.18 12.44
CA LEU A 92 41.05 2.71 12.86
C LEU A 92 41.32 2.54 14.36
N PHE A 93 40.30 2.34 15.18
CA PHE A 93 40.43 2.15 16.63
C PHE A 93 39.72 0.87 17.11
N THR A 94 40.34 -0.31 16.95
CA THR A 94 40.48 -1.33 18.03
C THR A 94 41.11 -2.65 17.55
N PRO A 95 42.28 -3.05 18.09
CA PRO A 95 42.78 -4.41 18.04
C PRO A 95 42.33 -5.18 19.30
N ALA A 96 41.09 -5.69 19.35
CA ALA A 96 40.61 -6.63 20.38
C ALA A 96 39.25 -7.24 20.00
N GLN A 97 39.22 -8.22 19.09
CA GLN A 97 38.03 -8.54 18.28
C GLN A 97 37.23 -9.80 18.67
N GLU A 98 37.06 -10.13 19.96
CA GLU A 98 36.18 -11.26 20.35
C GLU A 98 35.19 -10.99 21.50
N ARG A 99 35.37 -9.91 22.29
CA ARG A 99 34.40 -9.52 23.36
C ARG A 99 33.58 -8.27 23.05
N ILE A 100 33.82 -7.66 21.90
CA ILE A 100 33.25 -6.36 21.52
C ILE A 100 32.21 -6.50 20.39
N SER A 101 32.07 -7.67 19.75
CA SER A 101 31.19 -7.85 18.57
C SER A 101 29.74 -7.44 18.83
N THR A 102 29.13 -7.91 19.93
CA THR A 102 27.72 -7.62 20.23
C THR A 102 27.46 -6.17 20.63
N GLN A 103 28.44 -5.49 21.24
CA GLN A 103 28.37 -4.06 21.55
C GLN A 103 28.64 -3.20 20.31
N LEU A 104 29.50 -3.69 19.40
CA LEU A 104 29.82 -3.03 18.13
C LEU A 104 28.65 -3.14 17.15
N GLU A 105 28.00 -4.30 17.07
CA GLU A 105 26.78 -4.52 16.27
C GLU A 105 25.67 -3.60 16.75
N LYS A 106 25.36 -3.57 18.05
CA LYS A 106 24.40 -2.61 18.61
C LYS A 106 24.75 -1.15 18.30
N TRP A 107 26.01 -0.77 18.41
CA TRP A 107 26.43 0.60 18.10
C TRP A 107 26.36 0.92 16.60
N LEU A 108 26.63 -0.07 15.74
CA LEU A 108 26.50 0.06 14.29
C LEU A 108 25.03 0.19 13.89
N ASP A 109 24.15 -0.62 14.50
CA ASP A 109 22.70 -0.55 14.31
C ASP A 109 22.16 0.82 14.74
N ASP A 110 22.49 1.28 15.95
CA ASP A 110 22.10 2.61 16.45
C ASP A 110 22.59 3.74 15.50
N LEU A 111 23.79 3.59 14.92
CA LEU A 111 24.36 4.56 14.00
C LEU A 111 23.69 4.52 12.62
N LEU A 112 23.32 3.34 12.13
CA LEU A 112 22.58 3.16 10.87
C LEU A 112 21.14 3.65 11.01
N ASP A 113 20.53 3.50 12.17
CA ASP A 113 19.21 4.07 12.46
C ASP A 113 19.24 5.59 12.44
N GLU A 114 20.24 6.18 13.10
CA GLU A 114 20.34 7.63 13.21
C GLU A 114 20.82 8.28 11.89
N PHE A 115 21.70 7.64 11.12
CA PHE A 115 22.37 8.28 9.97
C PHE A 115 22.26 7.55 8.63
N GLY A 116 21.67 6.35 8.61
CA GLY A 116 21.43 5.56 7.40
C GLY A 116 20.28 6.08 6.54
N PRO A 117 20.02 5.48 5.37
CA PRO A 117 18.85 5.79 4.56
C PRO A 117 17.57 5.49 5.35
N ALA A 118 16.60 6.41 5.29
CA ALA A 118 15.30 6.24 5.92
C ALA A 118 14.23 6.91 5.08
N ARG A 119 13.01 6.41 5.20
CA ARG A 119 11.81 7.09 4.71
C ARG A 119 11.29 8.03 5.79
N GLU A 120 10.83 9.21 5.38
CA GLU A 120 10.23 10.18 6.29
C GLU A 120 8.71 10.15 6.13
N TYR A 121 8.00 10.03 7.24
CA TYR A 121 6.54 10.02 7.27
C TYR A 121 6.02 11.13 8.19
N PRO A 122 4.92 11.80 7.82
CA PRO A 122 4.26 12.75 8.70
C PRO A 122 3.58 12.04 9.87
N VAL A 123 3.62 12.65 11.05
CA VAL A 123 2.86 12.16 12.21
C VAL A 123 1.37 12.30 11.96
N HIS A 124 0.95 13.44 11.42
CA HIS A 124 -0.42 13.73 11.06
C HIS A 124 -0.45 14.62 9.81
N ALA A 125 -1.40 14.38 8.90
CA ALA A 125 -1.61 15.18 7.72
C ALA A 125 -3.10 15.39 7.42
N ALA A 126 -3.44 16.61 7.02
CA ALA A 126 -4.73 16.92 6.39
C ALA A 126 -4.47 17.47 4.99
N TYR A 127 -5.14 16.94 3.97
CA TYR A 127 -4.90 17.30 2.57
C TYR A 127 -6.13 17.03 1.70
N THR A 128 -6.23 17.74 0.59
CA THR A 128 -7.20 17.42 -0.47
C THR A 128 -6.47 16.71 -1.60
N VAL A 129 -6.97 15.55 -2.03
CA VAL A 129 -6.45 14.81 -3.18
C VAL A 129 -7.54 14.72 -4.25
N GLU A 130 -7.16 14.94 -5.51
CA GLU A 130 -8.02 14.82 -6.67
C GLU A 130 -7.65 13.58 -7.49
N ARG A 131 -8.65 12.73 -7.73
CA ARG A 131 -8.63 11.63 -8.69
C ARG A 131 -9.27 12.10 -9.99
N ASN A 132 -8.57 11.87 -11.09
CA ASN A 132 -9.05 12.14 -12.44
C ASN A 132 -9.23 10.82 -13.18
N ILE A 133 -10.47 10.50 -13.58
CA ILE A 133 -10.82 9.32 -14.36
C ILE A 133 -11.08 9.77 -15.80
N HIS A 134 -10.16 9.47 -16.70
CA HIS A 134 -10.27 9.85 -18.11
C HIS A 134 -10.76 8.68 -18.95
N LEU A 135 -11.90 8.85 -19.62
CA LEU A 135 -12.45 7.88 -20.55
C LEU A 135 -12.43 8.43 -21.99
N VAL A 136 -11.88 7.67 -22.93
CA VAL A 136 -11.78 8.05 -24.35
C VAL A 136 -12.50 7.04 -25.24
N ASN A 137 -13.24 7.52 -26.23
CA ASN A 137 -13.84 6.65 -27.24
C ASN A 137 -13.02 6.65 -28.55
N PRO A 138 -12.25 5.59 -28.84
CA PRO A 138 -11.47 5.48 -30.07
C PRO A 138 -12.30 4.99 -31.27
N HIS A 139 -13.55 4.59 -31.08
CA HIS A 139 -14.39 3.98 -32.11
C HIS A 139 -15.12 5.00 -32.97
N SER A 140 -15.62 4.55 -34.12
CA SER A 140 -16.44 5.34 -35.04
C SER A 140 -17.92 5.45 -34.62
N GLN A 141 -18.30 4.83 -33.50
CA GLN A 141 -19.64 4.81 -32.92
C GLN A 141 -19.55 5.22 -31.45
N ALA A 142 -20.67 5.66 -30.87
CA ALA A 142 -20.74 5.91 -29.43
C ALA A 142 -20.51 4.61 -28.65
N ILE A 143 -19.93 4.73 -27.45
CA ILE A 143 -19.76 3.63 -26.50
C ILE A 143 -20.38 4.02 -25.17
N SER A 144 -21.02 3.06 -24.52
CA SER A 144 -21.51 3.21 -23.16
C SER A 144 -20.47 2.69 -22.17
N PHE A 145 -20.46 3.27 -20.98
CA PHE A 145 -19.62 2.82 -19.88
C PHE A 145 -20.37 2.85 -18.55
N SER A 146 -19.90 2.06 -17.60
CA SER A 146 -20.26 2.12 -16.18
C SER A 146 -18.99 1.96 -15.36
N TYR A 147 -18.76 2.88 -14.42
CA TYR A 147 -17.58 2.94 -13.57
C TYR A 147 -17.99 2.92 -12.10
N GLU A 148 -17.49 1.93 -11.35
CA GLU A 148 -17.66 1.82 -9.91
C GLU A 148 -16.56 2.60 -9.19
N LEU A 149 -16.91 3.74 -8.61
CA LEU A 149 -16.03 4.60 -7.83
C LEU A 149 -16.15 4.23 -6.34
N PRO A 150 -15.11 3.67 -5.69
CA PRO A 150 -15.18 3.33 -4.27
C PRO A 150 -15.49 4.56 -3.39
N ILE A 151 -16.34 4.36 -2.38
CA ILE A 151 -16.59 5.32 -1.31
C ILE A 151 -15.83 4.82 -0.08
N PRO A 152 -14.70 5.45 0.30
CA PRO A 152 -13.87 4.93 1.38
C PRO A 152 -14.59 4.95 2.74
N GLU A 153 -14.31 3.94 3.54
CA GLU A 153 -14.75 3.86 4.94
C GLU A 153 -13.75 4.53 5.89
N ILE A 154 -14.18 4.72 7.14
CA ILE A 154 -13.29 5.17 8.22
C ILE A 154 -12.31 4.04 8.54
N ARG A 155 -11.02 4.37 8.62
CA ARG A 155 -9.96 3.45 9.08
C ARG A 155 -9.65 3.73 10.55
N THR A 156 -9.63 2.70 11.37
CA THR A 156 -9.24 2.78 12.78
C THR A 156 -8.06 1.87 13.08
N ASP A 157 -7.50 1.97 14.28
CA ASP A 157 -6.50 1.03 14.81
C ASP A 157 -7.08 -0.36 15.10
N PHE A 158 -8.35 -0.60 14.77
CA PHE A 158 -9.04 -1.87 14.97
C PHE A 158 -9.81 -2.26 13.69
N GLY A 159 -9.13 -2.20 12.54
CA GLY A 159 -9.75 -2.44 11.23
C GLY A 159 -10.54 -1.20 10.75
N ASN A 160 -11.83 -1.39 10.53
CA ASN A 160 -12.84 -0.37 10.30
C ASN A 160 -13.85 -0.29 11.47
N SER A 161 -13.51 -0.89 12.63
CA SER A 161 -14.40 -0.94 13.79
C SER A 161 -14.43 0.38 14.56
N GLU A 162 -15.63 0.75 15.05
CA GLU A 162 -15.83 1.83 16.02
C GLU A 162 -15.51 1.40 17.47
N PHE A 163 -15.29 0.10 17.70
CA PHE A 163 -15.04 -0.51 19.00
C PHE A 163 -13.67 -1.20 19.04
N GLY A 164 -12.89 -0.94 20.09
CA GLY A 164 -11.58 -1.54 20.32
C GLY A 164 -11.66 -2.69 21.32
N PHE A 165 -10.61 -2.85 22.12
CA PHE A 165 -10.59 -3.82 23.22
C PHE A 165 -11.80 -3.65 24.15
N GLU A 166 -12.37 -4.75 24.60
CA GLU A 166 -13.43 -4.78 25.61
C GLU A 166 -12.88 -5.27 26.94
N SER A 167 -13.41 -4.76 28.06
CA SER A 167 -13.10 -5.31 29.37
C SER A 167 -13.81 -6.65 29.58
N ALA A 168 -13.16 -7.58 30.27
CA ALA A 168 -13.70 -8.92 30.52
C ALA A 168 -15.00 -8.93 31.36
N ASP A 169 -15.32 -7.82 32.03
CA ASP A 169 -16.58 -7.63 32.76
C ASP A 169 -17.66 -6.92 31.93
N GLY A 170 -17.37 -6.57 30.67
CA GLY A 170 -18.27 -5.89 29.73
C GLY A 170 -18.64 -4.46 30.14
N THR A 171 -17.92 -3.87 31.10
CA THR A 171 -18.25 -2.53 31.63
C THR A 171 -17.60 -1.39 30.87
N PHE A 172 -16.54 -1.68 30.11
CA PHE A 172 -15.73 -0.68 29.43
C PHE A 172 -15.22 -1.18 28.08
N THR A 173 -15.25 -0.29 27.09
CA THR A 173 -14.63 -0.49 25.77
C THR A 173 -13.55 0.58 25.60
N TYR A 174 -12.35 0.15 25.24
CA TYR A 174 -11.25 1.06 24.92
C TYR A 174 -11.61 1.81 23.63
N PRO A 175 -11.49 3.15 23.62
CA PRO A 175 -11.78 3.93 22.43
C PRO A 175 -10.76 3.59 21.34
N VAL A 176 -11.25 3.42 20.12
CA VAL A 176 -10.41 3.30 18.93
C VAL A 176 -9.80 4.65 18.55
N VAL A 177 -8.66 4.60 17.86
CA VAL A 177 -8.01 5.75 17.24
C VAL A 177 -8.38 5.76 15.76
N THR A 178 -9.00 6.85 15.29
CA THR A 178 -9.21 7.08 13.86
C THR A 178 -7.88 7.36 13.18
N LEU A 179 -7.50 6.49 12.24
CA LEU A 179 -6.26 6.58 11.48
C LEU A 179 -6.45 7.35 10.18
N GLN A 180 -7.61 7.17 9.54
CA GLN A 180 -8.02 7.92 8.35
C GLN A 180 -9.51 8.21 8.40
N GLU A 181 -9.86 9.45 8.05
CA GLU A 181 -11.22 9.89 7.80
C GLU A 181 -11.24 10.68 6.48
N ILE A 182 -12.25 10.40 5.65
CA ILE A 182 -12.61 11.28 4.54
C ILE A 182 -13.60 12.29 5.10
N ALA A 183 -13.24 13.58 5.13
CA ALA A 183 -14.12 14.65 5.60
C ALA A 183 -15.12 15.10 4.52
N GLY A 184 -14.81 14.84 3.25
CA GLY A 184 -15.66 15.18 2.12
C GLY A 184 -15.25 14.46 0.85
N MET A 185 -16.24 14.05 0.06
CA MET A 185 -16.06 13.46 -1.27
C MET A 185 -16.99 14.17 -2.25
N MET A 186 -16.42 14.73 -3.31
CA MET A 186 -17.16 15.50 -4.32
C MET A 186 -16.79 15.02 -5.71
N ALA A 187 -17.79 14.84 -6.56
CA ALA A 187 -17.60 14.43 -7.95
C ALA A 187 -18.19 15.46 -8.91
N LYS A 188 -17.48 15.72 -10.01
CA LYS A 188 -17.92 16.56 -11.13
C LYS A 188 -17.29 16.07 -12.43
N VAL A 189 -17.87 16.44 -13.56
CA VAL A 189 -17.28 16.15 -14.88
C VAL A 189 -16.58 17.40 -15.40
N ASP A 190 -15.40 17.25 -16.00
CA ASP A 190 -14.67 18.36 -16.64
C ASP A 190 -15.56 19.05 -17.70
N GLY A 191 -15.63 20.38 -17.64
CA GLY A 191 -16.55 21.18 -18.46
C GLY A 191 -18.05 21.02 -18.13
N GLY A 192 -18.40 20.21 -17.13
CA GLY A 192 -19.75 20.06 -16.60
C GLY A 192 -20.19 21.27 -15.76
N SER A 193 -21.51 21.48 -15.67
CA SER A 193 -22.08 22.58 -14.88
C SER A 193 -22.42 22.19 -13.44
N ASN A 194 -22.44 20.89 -13.15
CA ASN A 194 -22.91 20.34 -11.88
C ASN A 194 -21.76 19.64 -11.15
N HIS A 195 -21.82 19.68 -9.82
CA HIS A 195 -21.04 18.85 -8.92
C HIS A 195 -21.99 18.22 -7.92
N VAL A 196 -21.58 17.10 -7.32
CA VAL A 196 -22.35 16.40 -6.29
C VAL A 196 -21.45 16.05 -5.13
N MET A 197 -21.96 16.22 -3.91
CA MET A 197 -21.34 15.66 -2.71
C MET A 197 -21.82 14.22 -2.57
N ILE A 198 -20.88 13.27 -2.56
CA ILE A 198 -21.19 11.85 -2.37
C ILE A 198 -21.26 11.60 -0.85
N PRO A 199 -22.35 11.00 -0.33
CA PRO A 199 -22.48 10.75 1.09
C PRO A 199 -21.50 9.69 1.56
N LEU A 200 -20.84 9.98 2.67
CA LEU A 200 -19.90 9.07 3.34
C LEU A 200 -20.62 8.15 4.34
N SER A 201 -21.78 8.57 4.83
CA SER A 201 -22.74 7.74 5.58
C SER A 201 -23.51 6.77 4.68
N GLU A 202 -24.09 5.71 5.24
CA GLU A 202 -24.99 4.78 4.54
C GLU A 202 -26.29 5.45 4.06
N GLU A 203 -26.18 6.20 2.98
CA GLU A 203 -27.29 6.77 2.23
C GLU A 203 -27.26 6.22 0.82
N TYR A 204 -28.42 5.99 0.22
CA TYR A 204 -28.53 5.35 -1.10
C TYR A 204 -29.28 6.21 -2.10
N LEU A 205 -28.75 6.26 -3.32
CA LEU A 205 -29.39 6.84 -4.49
C LEU A 205 -29.39 5.79 -5.60
N GLY A 206 -30.58 5.35 -6.02
CA GLY A 206 -30.71 4.34 -7.07
C GLY A 206 -30.60 4.94 -8.48
N ALA A 207 -30.42 4.08 -9.48
CA ALA A 207 -30.26 4.49 -10.89
C ALA A 207 -31.42 5.35 -11.43
N ASN A 208 -32.66 5.12 -10.97
CA ASN A 208 -33.82 5.92 -11.39
C ASN A 208 -33.79 7.38 -10.91
N ASP A 209 -33.03 7.66 -9.86
CA ASP A 209 -32.88 8.97 -9.23
C ASP A 209 -31.48 9.55 -9.49
N ALA A 210 -30.76 9.03 -10.47
CA ALA A 210 -29.39 9.42 -10.79
C ALA A 210 -29.26 10.92 -11.09
N ILE A 211 -28.14 11.50 -10.65
CA ILE A 211 -27.84 12.92 -10.80
C ILE A 211 -27.05 13.12 -12.08
N SER A 212 -27.57 13.94 -13.01
CA SER A 212 -26.84 14.30 -14.22
C SER A 212 -25.65 15.21 -13.90
N LEU A 213 -24.43 14.74 -14.21
CA LEU A 213 -23.19 15.53 -14.10
C LEU A 213 -22.89 16.32 -15.38
N SER A 214 -23.35 15.81 -16.53
CA SER A 214 -23.21 16.45 -17.84
C SER A 214 -24.43 16.12 -18.73
N THR A 215 -24.38 16.49 -20.01
CA THR A 215 -25.44 16.10 -20.96
C THR A 215 -25.42 14.63 -21.36
N SER A 216 -24.35 13.88 -21.03
CA SER A 216 -24.16 12.49 -21.46
C SER A 216 -23.77 11.53 -20.33
N THR A 217 -23.70 12.00 -19.09
CA THR A 217 -23.29 11.18 -17.94
C THR A 217 -24.05 11.52 -16.68
N GLU A 218 -24.22 10.52 -15.83
CA GLU A 218 -24.90 10.60 -14.55
C GLU A 218 -24.17 9.80 -13.48
N ILE A 219 -24.51 10.06 -12.23
CA ILE A 219 -23.93 9.39 -11.06
C ILE A 219 -25.01 9.07 -10.03
N TYR A 220 -24.87 7.92 -9.38
CA TYR A 220 -25.71 7.45 -8.28
C TYR A 220 -24.89 6.53 -7.38
N TRP A 221 -25.41 6.13 -6.21
CA TRP A 221 -24.67 5.30 -5.24
C TRP A 221 -25.64 4.27 -4.63
N PRO A 222 -25.76 3.09 -5.28
CA PRO A 222 -26.71 2.08 -4.87
C PRO A 222 -26.16 1.22 -3.72
N PRO A 223 -26.99 0.42 -3.05
CA PRO A 223 -26.53 -0.62 -2.14
C PRO A 223 -25.65 -1.67 -2.85
N VAL A 224 -24.76 -2.31 -2.08
CA VAL A 224 -23.96 -3.47 -2.52
C VAL A 224 -24.89 -4.61 -2.96
N GLY A 225 -24.54 -5.30 -4.05
CA GLY A 225 -25.31 -6.45 -4.51
C GLY A 225 -25.00 -6.90 -5.94
N GLN A 226 -25.83 -7.82 -6.41
CA GLN A 226 -25.62 -8.53 -7.66
C GLN A 226 -26.41 -7.88 -8.81
N ASN A 227 -25.75 -7.07 -9.66
CA ASN A 227 -26.10 -6.65 -11.03
C ASN A 227 -25.37 -5.33 -11.38
N ASN A 228 -25.57 -4.83 -12.60
CA ASN A 228 -24.94 -3.61 -13.13
C ASN A 228 -25.47 -2.28 -12.57
N GLU A 229 -26.50 -2.29 -11.72
CA GLU A 229 -27.04 -1.13 -10.99
C GLU A 229 -26.74 -1.22 -9.48
N ARG A 230 -25.79 -2.07 -9.09
CA ARG A 230 -25.36 -2.31 -7.71
C ARG A 230 -23.84 -2.26 -7.66
N CYS A 231 -23.30 -1.91 -6.50
CA CYS A 231 -21.87 -2.01 -6.28
C CYS A 231 -21.48 -3.48 -6.08
N SER A 232 -20.45 -3.92 -6.79
CA SER A 232 -20.05 -5.33 -6.84
C SER A 232 -19.26 -5.77 -5.61
N VAL A 233 -18.37 -4.91 -5.13
CA VAL A 233 -17.41 -5.21 -4.04
C VAL A 233 -17.86 -4.62 -2.71
N ASP A 234 -17.98 -3.30 -2.66
CA ASP A 234 -18.26 -2.53 -1.45
C ASP A 234 -19.00 -1.23 -1.82
N ARG A 235 -19.29 -0.36 -0.85
CA ARG A 235 -19.95 0.93 -1.09
C ARG A 235 -19.22 1.72 -2.17
N CYS A 236 -19.98 2.11 -3.18
CA CYS A 236 -19.47 2.80 -4.36
C CYS A 236 -20.48 3.83 -4.89
N ALA A 237 -19.98 4.77 -5.67
CA ALA A 237 -20.78 5.57 -6.58
C ALA A 237 -20.60 5.02 -8.01
N ILE A 238 -21.70 4.76 -8.71
CA ILE A 238 -21.67 4.35 -10.12
C ILE A 238 -21.77 5.59 -10.99
N TRP A 239 -20.71 5.87 -11.74
CA TRP A 239 -20.68 6.88 -12.80
C TRP A 239 -20.85 6.20 -14.16
N GLN A 240 -21.90 6.56 -14.89
CA GLN A 240 -22.24 5.92 -16.16
C GLN A 240 -22.65 6.93 -17.23
N GLY A 241 -22.60 6.50 -18.49
CA GLY A 241 -23.05 7.32 -19.61
C GLY A 241 -22.54 6.85 -20.97
N ASP A 242 -22.67 7.75 -21.95
CA ASP A 242 -22.24 7.52 -23.32
C ASP A 242 -21.13 8.50 -23.72
N ILE A 243 -20.11 7.98 -24.41
CA ILE A 243 -19.03 8.78 -24.99
C ILE A 243 -19.19 8.74 -26.51
N GLN A 244 -19.37 9.90 -27.14
CA GLN A 244 -19.51 9.96 -28.60
C GLN A 244 -18.19 9.63 -29.30
N SER A 245 -18.28 9.27 -30.59
CA SER A 245 -17.11 8.90 -31.40
C SER A 245 -16.01 9.98 -31.36
N GLY A 246 -14.79 9.58 -31.00
CA GLY A 246 -13.63 10.46 -30.94
C GLY A 246 -13.63 11.46 -29.79
N GLN A 247 -14.58 11.37 -28.85
CA GLN A 247 -14.63 12.22 -27.66
C GLN A 247 -13.96 11.59 -26.44
N MET A 248 -13.74 12.43 -25.44
CA MET A 248 -13.25 12.07 -24.12
C MET A 248 -14.16 12.69 -23.08
N VAL A 249 -14.34 12.01 -21.95
CA VAL A 249 -15.00 12.53 -20.76
C VAL A 249 -14.09 12.28 -19.55
N THR A 250 -14.00 13.24 -18.64
CA THR A 250 -13.20 13.15 -17.42
C THR A 250 -14.11 13.33 -16.21
N LEU A 251 -14.08 12.38 -15.28
CA LEU A 251 -14.64 12.57 -13.95
C LEU A 251 -13.51 13.05 -13.02
N GLU A 252 -13.74 14.18 -12.36
CA GLU A 252 -12.87 14.77 -11.35
C GLU A 252 -13.51 14.51 -9.98
N VAL A 253 -12.79 13.80 -9.10
CA VAL A 253 -13.25 13.45 -7.76
C VAL A 253 -12.27 14.00 -6.75
N THR A 254 -12.73 14.84 -5.83
CA THR A 254 -11.90 15.37 -4.74
C THR A 254 -12.25 14.71 -3.42
N TYR A 255 -11.22 14.33 -2.67
CA TYR A 255 -11.32 13.78 -1.33
C TYR A 255 -10.60 14.71 -0.36
N ASP A 256 -11.30 15.16 0.68
CA ASP A 256 -10.67 15.84 1.82
C ASP A 256 -10.29 14.78 2.85
N VAL A 257 -8.99 14.55 3.04
CA VAL A 257 -8.45 13.44 3.84
C VAL A 257 -7.81 13.98 5.11
N ILE A 258 -8.12 13.35 6.24
CA ILE A 258 -7.42 13.54 7.51
C ILE A 258 -6.83 12.19 7.88
N SER A 259 -5.52 12.12 8.08
CA SER A 259 -4.85 10.87 8.45
C SER A 259 -3.74 11.07 9.48
N THR A 260 -3.57 10.06 10.34
CA THR A 260 -2.61 10.04 11.45
C THR A 260 -1.81 8.75 11.43
N SER A 261 -0.48 8.85 11.52
CA SER A 261 0.39 7.68 11.66
C SER A 261 0.05 6.89 12.93
N PHE A 262 0.14 5.56 12.85
CA PHE A 262 -0.07 4.69 14.00
C PHE A 262 0.74 3.40 13.91
N SER A 263 1.41 3.04 15.00
CA SER A 263 2.15 1.79 15.14
C SER A 263 1.39 0.83 16.05
N TRP A 264 1.10 -0.38 15.55
CA TRP A 264 0.51 -1.44 16.37
C TRP A 264 1.54 -2.28 17.12
N TRP A 265 2.82 -2.12 16.79
CA TRP A 265 3.90 -2.87 17.43
C TRP A 265 4.76 -2.02 18.36
N GLY A 266 5.25 -2.67 19.41
CA GLY A 266 6.09 -2.10 20.45
C GLY A 266 7.54 -2.59 20.38
N GLY A 267 8.34 -2.15 21.35
CA GLY A 267 9.76 -2.50 21.48
C GLY A 267 10.71 -1.42 20.96
N SER A 268 12.01 -1.62 21.18
CA SER A 268 13.04 -0.59 20.91
C SER A 268 13.23 -0.25 19.45
N ARG A 269 12.75 -1.09 18.53
CA ARG A 269 12.83 -0.89 17.08
C ARG A 269 11.56 -0.27 16.48
N ALA A 270 10.47 -0.21 17.23
CA ALA A 270 9.23 0.41 16.77
C ALA A 270 9.41 1.94 16.66
N PRO A 271 8.88 2.60 15.63
CA PRO A 271 9.10 4.03 15.38
C PRO A 271 8.59 4.89 16.54
N SER A 272 9.49 5.39 17.40
CA SER A 272 9.17 5.97 18.71
C SER A 272 8.33 7.25 18.65
N GLU A 273 8.36 7.93 17.51
CA GLU A 273 7.68 9.18 17.24
C GLU A 273 6.32 8.99 16.57
N ALA A 274 6.03 7.79 16.06
CA ALA A 274 4.70 7.44 15.58
C ALA A 274 3.77 7.25 16.80
N PRO A 275 2.57 7.86 16.79
CA PRO A 275 1.51 7.51 17.73
C PRO A 275 1.31 5.99 17.74
N ARG A 276 0.92 5.46 18.89
CA ARG A 276 0.70 4.02 19.09
C ARG A 276 -0.33 3.84 20.18
N ALA A 277 -0.93 2.65 20.23
CA ALA A 277 -1.65 2.22 21.42
C ALA A 277 -0.72 2.37 22.63
N ALA A 278 -1.27 2.68 23.81
CA ALA A 278 -0.47 2.77 25.04
C ALA A 278 0.51 1.58 25.09
N ASP A 279 1.78 1.79 25.45
CA ASP A 279 2.88 0.82 25.24
C ASP A 279 2.56 -0.62 25.70
N GLU A 280 1.63 -0.78 26.64
CA GLU A 280 1.15 -2.08 27.09
C GLU A 280 0.25 -2.81 26.07
N LEU A 281 -0.55 -2.11 25.27
CA LEU A 281 -1.52 -2.67 24.31
C LEU A 281 -0.93 -2.93 22.91
N SER A 282 0.31 -2.50 22.64
CA SER A 282 1.00 -2.80 21.38
C SER A 282 1.55 -4.23 21.38
N ILE A 283 1.55 -4.90 20.24
CA ILE A 283 2.13 -6.26 20.12
C ILE A 283 3.66 -6.20 20.06
N HIS A 284 4.33 -7.10 20.75
CA HIS A 284 5.78 -7.26 20.75
C HIS A 284 6.14 -8.66 21.25
N ALA A 285 7.39 -9.06 21.04
CA ALA A 285 7.90 -10.32 21.58
C ALA A 285 7.71 -10.34 23.11
N GLY A 286 6.92 -11.30 23.59
CA GLY A 286 6.62 -11.51 25.01
C GLY A 286 5.19 -11.15 25.43
N ASN A 287 4.38 -10.51 24.57
CA ASN A 287 2.93 -10.42 24.76
C ASN A 287 2.12 -10.93 23.57
N ASP A 288 2.79 -11.44 22.55
CA ASP A 288 2.20 -12.11 21.41
C ASP A 288 1.72 -13.51 21.78
N GLY A 289 0.60 -13.92 21.18
CA GLY A 289 0.03 -15.25 21.36
C GLY A 289 0.72 -16.31 20.50
N THR A 290 0.07 -17.45 20.39
CA THR A 290 0.51 -18.64 19.67
C THR A 290 -0.43 -19.00 18.51
N TYR A 291 -0.03 -19.93 17.66
CA TYR A 291 -0.90 -20.43 16.58
C TYR A 291 -2.24 -21.02 17.08
N ALA A 292 -2.26 -21.61 18.28
CA ALA A 292 -3.48 -22.19 18.86
C ALA A 292 -4.51 -21.11 19.23
N ASP A 293 -4.08 -19.87 19.39
CA ASP A 293 -4.95 -18.77 19.81
C ASP A 293 -5.87 -18.27 18.69
N TYR A 294 -5.64 -18.70 17.45
CA TYR A 294 -6.60 -18.48 16.37
C TYR A 294 -7.92 -19.26 16.57
N ASP A 295 -7.95 -20.29 17.41
CA ASP A 295 -9.18 -21.02 17.75
C ASP A 295 -10.06 -20.26 18.79
N ARG A 296 -9.63 -19.08 19.25
CA ARG A 296 -10.39 -18.28 20.23
C ARG A 296 -11.64 -17.67 19.56
N PRO A 297 -12.83 -17.79 20.19
CA PRO A 297 -14.07 -17.24 19.64
C PRO A 297 -14.00 -15.71 19.44
N GLY A 298 -14.53 -15.22 18.32
CA GLY A 298 -14.70 -13.80 18.05
C GLY A 298 -14.15 -13.38 16.69
N ARG A 299 -13.24 -12.40 16.69
CA ARG A 299 -12.59 -11.96 15.45
C ARG A 299 -11.51 -12.94 15.00
N LEU A 300 -10.78 -13.56 15.93
CA LEU A 300 -9.63 -14.43 15.62
C LEU A 300 -10.07 -15.69 14.85
N ASP A 301 -11.02 -16.46 15.37
CA ASP A 301 -11.54 -17.66 14.70
C ASP A 301 -12.25 -17.33 13.39
N SER A 302 -13.02 -16.23 13.35
CA SER A 302 -13.65 -15.75 12.11
C SER A 302 -12.62 -15.46 11.02
N MET A 303 -11.56 -14.72 11.33
CA MET A 303 -10.51 -14.37 10.36
C MET A 303 -9.64 -15.57 10.02
N TYR A 304 -9.43 -16.49 10.96
CA TYR A 304 -8.81 -17.78 10.69
C TYR A 304 -9.62 -18.58 9.68
N ASP A 305 -10.92 -18.79 9.90
CA ASP A 305 -11.75 -19.55 8.98
C ASP A 305 -11.83 -18.88 7.61
N GLN A 306 -12.01 -17.56 7.56
CA GLN A 306 -12.23 -16.80 6.32
C GLN A 306 -10.97 -16.58 5.48
N PHE A 307 -9.82 -16.43 6.13
CA PHE A 307 -8.57 -16.10 5.46
C PHE A 307 -7.47 -17.09 5.84
N GLY A 308 -7.19 -17.27 7.12
CA GLY A 308 -6.07 -18.08 7.60
C GLY A 308 -6.08 -19.51 7.05
N SER A 309 -7.23 -20.18 7.07
CA SER A 309 -7.42 -21.56 6.65
C SER A 309 -7.38 -21.75 5.13
N GLU A 310 -7.57 -20.67 4.37
CA GLU A 310 -7.61 -20.67 2.91
C GLU A 310 -6.21 -20.53 2.33
N ARG A 311 -5.65 -21.66 1.88
CA ARG A 311 -4.27 -21.76 1.36
C ARG A 311 -4.06 -21.02 0.05
N GLN A 312 -5.11 -20.89 -0.76
CA GLN A 312 -5.08 -20.28 -2.06
C GLN A 312 -6.12 -19.15 -2.11
N TRP A 313 -5.74 -17.99 -2.63
CA TRP A 313 -6.59 -16.81 -2.62
C TRP A 313 -6.38 -15.94 -3.86
N TYR A 314 -7.47 -15.36 -4.34
CA TYR A 314 -7.56 -14.48 -5.51
C TYR A 314 -7.01 -15.16 -6.78
N ASP A 315 -7.86 -15.88 -7.51
CA ASP A 315 -7.52 -16.41 -8.83
C ASP A 315 -7.47 -15.27 -9.86
N ARG A 316 -6.27 -14.99 -10.37
CA ARG A 316 -6.04 -13.90 -11.32
C ARG A 316 -6.45 -14.26 -12.74
N ASP A 317 -6.70 -15.54 -13.01
CA ASP A 317 -7.17 -16.05 -14.31
C ASP A 317 -8.12 -17.23 -14.08
N SER A 318 -9.39 -16.94 -13.80
CA SER A 318 -10.47 -17.92 -13.49
C SER A 318 -10.85 -18.86 -14.65
N GLY A 319 -9.96 -19.02 -15.63
CA GLY A 319 -10.02 -20.04 -16.67
C GLY A 319 -9.68 -21.45 -16.16
N PRO A 320 -9.40 -22.41 -17.06
CA PRO A 320 -9.18 -23.81 -16.69
C PRO A 320 -7.86 -24.06 -15.92
N SER A 321 -6.99 -23.06 -15.81
CA SER A 321 -5.74 -23.13 -15.07
C SER A 321 -5.77 -22.08 -13.96
N GLN A 322 -5.92 -22.54 -12.72
CA GLN A 322 -5.84 -21.69 -11.54
C GLN A 322 -4.54 -20.89 -11.54
N ASN A 323 -4.64 -19.60 -11.24
CA ASN A 323 -3.51 -18.67 -11.21
C ASN A 323 -3.57 -17.77 -9.97
N TRP A 324 -3.53 -18.41 -8.81
CA TRP A 324 -3.63 -17.77 -7.50
C TRP A 324 -2.60 -16.66 -7.30
N ALA A 325 -3.04 -15.53 -6.73
CA ALA A 325 -2.16 -14.46 -6.28
C ALA A 325 -1.43 -14.89 -5.01
N VAL A 326 -2.17 -15.40 -4.03
CA VAL A 326 -1.64 -15.96 -2.80
C VAL A 326 -1.73 -17.48 -2.89
N ASP A 327 -0.60 -18.18 -2.73
CA ASP A 327 -0.54 -19.63 -2.86
C ASP A 327 0.42 -20.22 -1.81
N GLY A 328 -0.17 -20.61 -0.68
CA GLY A 328 0.51 -21.27 0.43
C GLY A 328 0.76 -22.77 0.22
N ASP A 329 0.24 -23.37 -0.86
CA ASP A 329 0.45 -24.79 -1.20
C ASP A 329 1.65 -25.01 -2.14
N SER A 330 2.22 -23.94 -2.67
CA SER A 330 3.41 -24.01 -3.51
C SER A 330 4.63 -24.52 -2.75
N ASN A 331 5.31 -25.52 -3.31
CA ASN A 331 6.54 -26.10 -2.74
C ASN A 331 7.64 -25.06 -2.48
N VAL A 332 7.75 -24.02 -3.32
CA VAL A 332 8.75 -22.96 -3.11
C VAL A 332 8.41 -22.12 -1.89
N VAL A 333 7.12 -21.81 -1.71
CA VAL A 333 6.63 -21.02 -0.58
C VAL A 333 6.77 -21.82 0.72
N ILE A 334 6.39 -23.11 0.70
CA ILE A 334 6.55 -24.01 1.85
C ILE A 334 8.03 -24.13 2.24
N ALA A 335 8.93 -24.38 1.28
CA ALA A 335 10.36 -24.52 1.57
C ALA A 335 10.97 -23.23 2.17
N LEU A 336 10.55 -22.07 1.68
CA LEU A 336 10.99 -20.78 2.23
C LEU A 336 10.40 -20.54 3.63
N ALA A 337 9.13 -20.88 3.86
CA ALA A 337 8.52 -20.80 5.18
C ALA A 337 9.24 -21.71 6.20
N ASP A 338 9.59 -22.94 5.80
CA ASP A 338 10.35 -23.86 6.64
C ASP A 338 11.76 -23.32 6.96
N GLU A 339 12.43 -22.68 6.00
CA GLU A 339 13.71 -21.98 6.21
C GLU A 339 13.56 -20.87 7.27
N ILE A 340 12.53 -20.01 7.11
CA ILE A 340 12.25 -18.90 8.03
C ILE A 340 11.99 -19.45 9.44
N GLU A 341 11.08 -20.42 9.59
CA GLU A 341 10.75 -21.01 10.89
C GLU A 341 11.98 -21.65 11.57
N SER A 342 12.84 -22.32 10.79
CA SER A 342 14.07 -22.92 11.32
C SER A 342 15.10 -21.90 11.81
N SER A 343 14.96 -20.63 11.41
CA SER A 343 15.83 -19.53 11.82
C SER A 343 15.35 -18.79 13.07
N LEU A 344 14.11 -19.04 13.51
CA LEU A 344 13.54 -18.43 14.71
C LEU A 344 14.22 -18.95 15.98
N ASN A 345 14.21 -18.13 17.04
CA ASN A 345 14.65 -18.61 18.34
C ASN A 345 13.69 -19.69 18.86
N PRO A 346 14.15 -20.65 19.68
CA PRO A 346 13.30 -21.74 20.19
C PRO A 346 12.03 -21.26 20.90
N GLU A 347 12.10 -20.11 21.59
CA GLU A 347 10.98 -19.46 22.26
C GLU A 347 9.95 -18.85 21.30
N ASP A 348 10.35 -18.54 20.07
CA ASP A 348 9.52 -17.82 19.07
C ASP A 348 8.85 -18.77 18.06
N VAL A 349 9.21 -20.07 18.05
CA VAL A 349 8.74 -21.05 17.04
C VAL A 349 7.22 -21.16 16.98
N ASN A 350 6.53 -21.00 18.12
CA ASN A 350 5.07 -21.09 18.17
C ASN A 350 4.36 -19.73 17.99
N SER A 351 5.10 -18.65 17.74
CA SER A 351 4.55 -17.31 17.60
C SER A 351 4.21 -16.99 16.13
N PRO A 352 2.92 -16.78 15.78
CA PRO A 352 2.56 -16.30 14.46
C PRO A 352 3.11 -14.89 14.19
N TYR A 353 3.24 -14.05 15.23
CA TYR A 353 3.80 -12.70 15.12
C TYR A 353 5.28 -12.75 14.74
N ALA A 354 6.08 -13.57 15.43
CA ALA A 354 7.51 -13.70 15.17
C ALA A 354 7.78 -14.28 13.78
N PHE A 355 7.06 -15.34 13.39
CA PHE A 355 7.13 -15.90 12.04
C PHE A 355 6.78 -14.86 10.97
N ALA A 356 5.67 -14.13 11.15
CA ALA A 356 5.22 -13.15 10.16
C ALA A 356 6.18 -11.97 10.01
N HIS A 357 6.78 -11.52 11.11
CA HIS A 357 7.81 -10.48 11.10
C HIS A 357 9.09 -10.95 10.41
N ALA A 358 9.54 -12.18 10.68
CA ALA A 358 10.70 -12.77 9.99
C ALA A 358 10.43 -12.96 8.49
N ALA A 359 9.21 -13.36 8.11
CA ALA A 359 8.77 -13.43 6.72
C ALA A 359 8.75 -12.05 6.05
N PHE A 360 8.30 -11.01 6.76
CA PHE A 360 8.32 -9.62 6.29
C PHE A 360 9.75 -9.17 5.96
N ILE A 361 10.69 -9.39 6.89
CA ILE A 361 12.12 -9.10 6.70
C ILE A 361 12.66 -9.87 5.49
N LYS A 362 12.37 -11.17 5.39
CA LYS A 362 12.86 -12.02 4.30
C LYS A 362 12.41 -11.52 2.94
N ILE A 363 11.12 -11.20 2.76
CA ILE A 363 10.60 -10.70 1.48
C ILE A 363 11.17 -9.32 1.17
N ARG A 364 11.16 -8.39 2.13
CA ARG A 364 11.72 -7.03 1.99
C ARG A 364 13.17 -7.06 1.50
N ASP A 365 13.97 -7.96 2.07
CA ASP A 365 15.42 -8.01 1.82
C ASP A 365 15.79 -8.82 0.57
N SER A 366 14.96 -9.80 0.20
CA SER A 366 15.24 -10.72 -0.91
C SER A 366 14.62 -10.28 -2.23
N ILE A 367 13.53 -9.50 -2.21
CA ILE A 367 12.79 -9.15 -3.42
C ILE A 367 13.10 -7.72 -3.86
N VAL A 368 13.68 -7.61 -5.06
CA VAL A 368 13.95 -6.32 -5.69
C VAL A 368 12.68 -5.79 -6.31
N TYR A 369 12.28 -4.59 -5.91
CA TYR A 369 11.16 -3.94 -6.58
C TYR A 369 11.45 -3.71 -8.05
N SER A 370 10.48 -4.10 -8.87
CA SER A 370 10.56 -3.89 -10.30
C SER A 370 9.18 -3.67 -10.88
N GLN A 371 9.16 -3.18 -12.12
CA GLN A 371 7.95 -3.22 -12.92
C GLN A 371 7.44 -4.67 -12.98
N GLY A 372 6.21 -4.93 -12.51
CA GLY A 372 5.72 -6.31 -12.39
C GLY A 372 5.25 -6.92 -13.72
N LEU A 373 4.27 -7.82 -13.73
CA LEU A 373 3.84 -8.55 -14.94
C LEU A 373 2.33 -8.45 -15.22
N SER A 374 1.85 -9.01 -16.33
CA SER A 374 0.43 -9.09 -16.66
C SER A 374 0.08 -10.52 -17.07
N PRO A 375 -0.73 -11.25 -16.28
CA PRO A 375 -1.20 -10.88 -14.94
C PRO A 375 -0.03 -10.68 -13.96
N ALA A 376 -0.29 -10.05 -12.80
CA ALA A 376 0.72 -9.82 -11.75
C ALA A 376 1.42 -11.14 -11.40
N ARG A 377 2.62 -11.15 -10.83
CA ARG A 377 3.16 -12.39 -10.25
C ARG A 377 2.33 -12.81 -9.03
N GLY A 378 2.02 -14.11 -8.94
CA GLY A 378 1.62 -14.71 -7.67
C GLY A 378 2.82 -14.78 -6.73
N GLY A 379 2.56 -15.00 -5.44
CA GLY A 379 3.59 -15.09 -4.41
C GLY A 379 4.75 -16.04 -4.75
N PRO A 380 4.48 -17.29 -5.21
CA PRO A 380 5.54 -18.21 -5.62
C PRO A 380 6.43 -17.66 -6.73
N ALA A 381 5.84 -17.06 -7.76
CA ALA A 381 6.59 -16.51 -8.89
C ALA A 381 7.40 -15.28 -8.49
N CYS A 382 6.86 -14.43 -7.61
CA CYS A 382 7.55 -13.28 -7.06
C CYS A 382 8.81 -13.70 -6.25
N ILE A 383 8.67 -14.75 -5.42
CA ILE A 383 9.79 -15.34 -4.65
C ILE A 383 10.86 -15.93 -5.58
N VAL A 384 10.47 -16.73 -6.59
CA VAL A 384 11.43 -17.35 -7.53
C VAL A 384 12.17 -16.32 -8.36
N ASP A 385 11.47 -15.29 -8.83
CA ASP A 385 12.07 -14.23 -9.65
C ASP A 385 12.87 -13.21 -8.83
N GLU A 386 12.74 -13.25 -7.50
CA GLU A 386 13.27 -12.25 -6.55
C GLU A 386 12.88 -10.82 -6.95
N ARG A 387 11.70 -10.68 -7.58
CA ARG A 387 11.25 -9.44 -8.23
C ARG A 387 9.73 -9.29 -8.24
N GLY A 388 9.24 -8.15 -7.76
CA GLY A 388 7.84 -7.75 -7.92
C GLY A 388 7.56 -6.31 -7.50
N ASP A 389 6.42 -5.77 -7.90
CA ASP A 389 5.90 -4.50 -7.41
C ASP A 389 5.09 -4.67 -6.11
N CYS A 390 4.23 -3.71 -5.77
CA CYS A 390 3.56 -3.61 -4.47
C CYS A 390 2.63 -4.79 -4.18
N ASP A 391 1.69 -5.08 -5.08
CA ASP A 391 0.82 -6.25 -4.95
C ASP A 391 1.61 -7.57 -5.04
N GLU A 392 2.58 -7.71 -5.93
CA GLU A 392 3.38 -8.93 -6.07
C GLU A 392 4.21 -9.26 -4.80
N GLN A 393 4.73 -8.26 -4.10
CA GLN A 393 5.45 -8.46 -2.84
C GLN A 393 4.49 -8.75 -1.67
N SER A 394 3.33 -8.10 -1.63
CA SER A 394 2.25 -8.46 -0.71
C SER A 394 1.79 -9.91 -0.93
N ASN A 395 1.65 -10.34 -2.19
CA ASN A 395 1.32 -11.73 -2.55
C ASN A 395 2.34 -12.72 -2.00
N ALA A 396 3.64 -12.41 -2.15
CA ALA A 396 4.72 -13.25 -1.65
C ALA A 396 4.67 -13.39 -0.13
N TRP A 397 4.52 -12.27 0.59
CA TRP A 397 4.45 -12.26 2.04
C TRP A 397 3.20 -12.99 2.57
N MET A 398 2.02 -12.70 2.02
CA MET A 398 0.78 -13.39 2.40
C MET A 398 0.85 -14.89 2.08
N SER A 399 1.50 -15.30 0.98
CA SER A 399 1.67 -16.73 0.66
C SER A 399 2.47 -17.47 1.73
N LEU A 400 3.52 -16.84 2.27
CA LEU A 400 4.28 -17.40 3.40
C LEU A 400 3.40 -17.56 4.64
N LEU A 401 2.58 -16.55 4.95
CA LEU A 401 1.64 -16.58 6.08
C LEU A 401 0.61 -17.71 5.96
N ARG A 402 0.08 -17.95 4.76
CA ARG A 402 -0.85 -19.06 4.49
C ARG A 402 -0.25 -20.43 4.77
N THR A 403 1.06 -20.62 4.67
CA THR A 403 1.68 -21.91 5.02
C THR A 403 1.47 -22.29 6.49
N ARG A 404 1.31 -21.29 7.37
CA ARG A 404 1.11 -21.40 8.82
C ARG A 404 -0.28 -20.95 9.26
N ASN A 405 -1.23 -20.88 8.32
CA ASN A 405 -2.61 -20.45 8.52
C ASN A 405 -2.76 -19.07 9.20
N ILE A 406 -1.80 -18.16 9.02
CA ILE A 406 -1.89 -16.81 9.58
C ILE A 406 -2.84 -15.98 8.69
N PRO A 407 -3.88 -15.34 9.26
CA PRO A 407 -4.79 -14.53 8.47
C PRO A 407 -4.14 -13.20 8.03
N ALA A 408 -4.06 -13.01 6.72
CA ALA A 408 -3.75 -11.75 6.07
C ALA A 408 -4.63 -11.54 4.83
N TRP A 409 -4.89 -10.29 4.46
CA TRP A 409 -5.76 -9.91 3.34
C TRP A 409 -5.33 -8.57 2.74
N TYR A 410 -5.88 -8.19 1.59
CA TYR A 410 -5.46 -6.97 0.93
C TYR A 410 -6.04 -5.69 1.55
N GLU A 411 -5.30 -4.62 1.35
CA GLU A 411 -5.80 -3.25 1.40
C GLU A 411 -5.28 -2.48 0.20
N PHE A 412 -6.15 -1.66 -0.39
CA PHE A 412 -5.90 -0.95 -1.63
C PHE A 412 -6.21 0.53 -1.52
N GLY A 413 -5.44 1.30 -2.27
CA GLY A 413 -5.69 2.73 -2.49
C GLY A 413 -4.45 3.44 -3.02
N PRO A 414 -4.50 4.77 -3.20
CA PRO A 414 -3.35 5.50 -3.69
C PRO A 414 -2.35 5.80 -2.57
N MET A 415 -1.07 5.76 -2.93
CA MET A 415 0.05 6.15 -2.08
C MET A 415 0.77 7.35 -2.68
N THR A 416 1.25 8.23 -1.81
CA THR A 416 2.06 9.38 -2.18
C THR A 416 3.47 9.32 -1.60
N ASP A 417 4.34 10.20 -2.09
CA ASP A 417 5.63 10.45 -1.45
C ASP A 417 5.49 11.30 -0.18
N SER A 418 6.58 11.46 0.58
CA SER A 418 6.57 12.25 1.82
C SER A 418 6.29 13.74 1.62
N GLN A 419 6.26 14.23 0.38
CA GLN A 419 5.99 15.61 0.02
C GLN A 419 4.60 15.78 -0.62
N PHE A 420 3.81 14.71 -0.68
CA PHE A 420 2.50 14.69 -1.33
C PHE A 420 2.57 15.12 -2.81
N SER A 421 3.69 14.85 -3.49
CA SER A 421 3.98 15.42 -4.82
C SER A 421 3.74 14.47 -5.99
N ALA A 422 3.71 13.16 -5.71
CA ALA A 422 3.49 12.13 -6.70
C ALA A 422 2.68 10.99 -6.09
N TRP A 423 1.56 10.65 -6.73
CA TRP A 423 0.66 9.60 -6.31
C TRP A 423 0.70 8.42 -7.27
N GLU A 424 0.54 7.22 -6.73
CA GLU A 424 0.32 6.02 -7.53
C GLU A 424 -0.67 5.08 -6.83
N PRO A 425 -1.39 4.24 -7.60
CA PRO A 425 -2.10 3.11 -7.04
C PRO A 425 -1.13 2.19 -6.32
N HIS A 426 -1.54 1.71 -5.15
CA HIS A 426 -0.73 0.87 -4.31
C HIS A 426 -1.58 -0.23 -3.66
N ALA A 427 -0.94 -1.35 -3.36
CA ALA A 427 -1.55 -2.46 -2.65
C ALA A 427 -0.63 -2.83 -1.49
N TRP A 428 -1.22 -3.08 -0.33
CA TRP A 428 -0.55 -3.58 0.85
C TRP A 428 -1.44 -4.63 1.52
N SER A 429 -1.02 -5.09 2.69
CA SER A 429 -1.72 -6.16 3.40
C SER A 429 -2.14 -5.71 4.79
N ASN A 430 -3.20 -6.32 5.31
CA ASN A 430 -3.49 -6.39 6.73
C ASN A 430 -3.16 -7.78 7.25
N ALA A 431 -2.85 -7.87 8.54
CA ALA A 431 -2.80 -9.13 9.25
C ALA A 431 -3.33 -8.96 10.68
N ILE A 432 -3.87 -10.04 11.21
CA ILE A 432 -4.33 -10.13 12.60
C ILE A 432 -3.42 -11.06 13.38
N PHE A 433 -3.02 -10.65 14.58
CA PHE A 433 -2.17 -11.43 15.48
C PHE A 433 -2.81 -11.54 16.86
N PRO A 434 -2.90 -12.74 17.44
CA PRO A 434 -3.39 -12.90 18.80
C PRO A 434 -2.39 -12.29 19.80
N LEU A 435 -2.91 -11.72 20.87
CA LEU A 435 -2.13 -11.42 22.08
C LEU A 435 -2.17 -12.63 23.03
N ASP A 436 -1.17 -12.78 23.89
CA ASP A 436 -1.08 -13.90 24.84
C ASP A 436 -2.30 -13.95 25.77
N GLU A 437 -2.87 -15.15 25.97
CA GLU A 437 -4.13 -15.33 26.71
C GLU A 437 -3.97 -14.86 28.16
N GLN A 438 -2.87 -15.27 28.79
CA GLN A 438 -2.60 -14.96 30.19
C GLN A 438 -2.38 -13.45 30.36
N TRP A 439 -1.67 -12.83 29.44
CA TRP A 439 -1.49 -11.39 29.38
C TRP A 439 -2.83 -10.64 29.26
N CYS A 440 -3.74 -11.09 28.38
CA CYS A 440 -5.08 -10.50 28.24
C CYS A 440 -5.88 -10.59 29.53
N ILE A 441 -5.87 -11.76 30.19
CA ILE A 441 -6.56 -12.01 31.47
C ILE A 441 -6.00 -11.08 32.56
N GLU A 442 -4.69 -10.90 32.63
CA GLU A 442 -4.04 -10.01 33.61
C GLU A 442 -4.38 -8.54 33.38
N LYS A 443 -4.61 -8.13 32.13
CA LYS A 443 -5.09 -6.80 31.77
C LYS A 443 -6.60 -6.64 31.88
N GLY A 444 -7.34 -7.72 32.16
CA GLY A 444 -8.78 -7.70 32.21
C GLY A 444 -9.44 -7.41 30.86
N ILE A 445 -8.81 -7.82 29.76
CA ILE A 445 -9.31 -7.69 28.38
C ILE A 445 -10.11 -8.95 28.03
N ASP A 446 -11.25 -8.77 27.38
CA ASP A 446 -12.06 -9.86 26.84
C ASP A 446 -11.30 -10.57 25.70
N LEU A 447 -11.19 -11.90 25.80
CA LEU A 447 -10.41 -12.70 24.86
C LEU A 447 -10.89 -12.59 23.40
N SER A 448 -12.18 -12.31 23.18
CA SER A 448 -12.73 -12.15 21.81
C SER A 448 -12.26 -10.88 21.11
N THR A 449 -11.75 -9.91 21.88
CA THR A 449 -11.16 -8.64 21.39
C THR A 449 -9.65 -8.57 21.61
N CYS A 450 -9.02 -9.63 22.14
CA CYS A 450 -7.61 -9.59 22.51
C CYS A 450 -6.66 -9.97 21.36
N PHE A 451 -6.52 -9.05 20.42
CA PHE A 451 -5.66 -9.18 19.24
C PHE A 451 -5.18 -7.81 18.75
N VAL A 452 -4.26 -7.82 17.79
CA VAL A 452 -3.88 -6.66 16.99
C VAL A 452 -4.23 -6.95 15.54
N GLU A 453 -4.89 -6.01 14.86
CA GLU A 453 -5.19 -6.04 13.43
C GLU A 453 -4.56 -4.79 12.78
N GLY A 454 -3.50 -4.98 11.99
CA GLY A 454 -2.70 -3.84 11.51
C GLY A 454 -2.11 -4.01 10.11
N GLU A 455 -1.65 -2.87 9.58
CA GLU A 455 -1.16 -2.74 8.21
C GLU A 455 0.29 -3.20 8.05
N VAL A 456 0.55 -3.94 6.97
CA VAL A 456 1.88 -4.39 6.56
C VAL A 456 2.12 -4.02 5.10
N ASP A 457 3.15 -3.22 4.88
CA ASP A 457 3.65 -2.88 3.55
C ASP A 457 5.14 -3.20 3.45
N VAL A 458 5.41 -4.31 2.78
CA VAL A 458 6.75 -4.86 2.60
C VAL A 458 7.63 -3.91 1.78
N VAL A 459 7.09 -3.34 0.69
CA VAL A 459 7.83 -2.44 -0.20
C VAL A 459 8.24 -1.17 0.53
N ASN A 460 7.36 -0.66 1.39
CA ASN A 460 7.57 0.58 2.12
C ASN A 460 8.25 0.40 3.49
N ASN A 461 8.64 -0.84 3.83
CA ASN A 461 9.19 -1.19 5.15
C ASN A 461 8.28 -0.73 6.30
N ARG A 462 6.96 -0.87 6.13
CA ARG A 462 5.97 -0.57 7.15
C ARG A 462 5.49 -1.88 7.76
N TRP A 463 6.17 -2.32 8.81
CA TRP A 463 5.67 -3.41 9.65
C TRP A 463 4.69 -2.84 10.66
N LEU A 464 3.43 -3.27 10.62
CA LEU A 464 2.40 -2.86 11.57
C LEU A 464 2.37 -1.35 11.79
N LEU A 465 2.34 -0.59 10.68
CA LEU A 465 2.49 0.87 10.67
C LEU A 465 1.60 1.51 9.59
N HIS A 466 0.62 2.29 10.03
CA HIS A 466 -0.17 3.18 9.19
C HIS A 466 0.53 4.54 9.06
N THR A 467 0.39 5.18 7.90
CA THR A 467 1.01 6.49 7.62
C THR A 467 0.10 7.38 6.77
N PRO A 468 0.09 8.71 6.96
CA PRO A 468 -0.74 9.63 6.15
C PRO A 468 -0.37 9.75 4.66
N THR A 469 0.68 9.06 4.23
CA THR A 469 1.08 8.96 2.81
C THR A 469 0.32 7.88 2.05
N THR A 470 -0.62 7.18 2.68
CA THR A 470 -1.58 6.29 2.03
C THR A 470 -2.99 6.80 2.25
N MET A 471 -3.84 6.66 1.22
CA MET A 471 -5.27 6.78 1.36
C MET A 471 -5.89 5.40 1.17
N THR A 472 -6.48 4.82 2.20
CA THR A 472 -7.25 3.58 2.10
C THR A 472 -8.50 3.85 1.26
N GLU A 473 -8.66 3.16 0.13
CA GLU A 473 -9.91 3.15 -0.65
C GLU A 473 -10.77 1.96 -0.31
N TRP A 474 -10.15 0.80 -0.07
CA TRP A 474 -10.85 -0.44 0.23
C TRP A 474 -9.97 -1.38 1.06
N ILE A 475 -10.57 -1.97 2.09
CA ILE A 475 -9.99 -3.07 2.89
C ILE A 475 -10.75 -4.32 2.50
N GLU A 476 -10.02 -5.37 2.11
CA GLU A 476 -10.66 -6.60 1.65
C GLU A 476 -11.56 -7.21 2.73
N GLN A 477 -12.82 -7.40 2.37
CA GLN A 477 -13.77 -8.17 3.16
C GLN A 477 -13.73 -9.64 2.72
N PRO A 478 -14.01 -10.58 3.64
CA PRO A 478 -14.12 -12.01 3.31
C PRO A 478 -15.02 -12.26 2.09
N SER A 479 -14.48 -12.94 1.08
CA SER A 479 -15.22 -13.35 -0.13
C SER A 479 -14.84 -14.77 -0.53
N PHE A 480 -15.66 -15.43 -1.35
CA PHE A 480 -15.33 -16.77 -1.82
C PHE A 480 -14.04 -16.74 -2.64
N GLU A 481 -13.00 -17.47 -2.21
CA GLU A 481 -11.70 -17.60 -2.87
C GLU A 481 -11.03 -16.26 -3.28
N GLY A 482 -11.37 -15.15 -2.63
CA GLY A 482 -10.85 -13.81 -2.95
C GLY A 482 -11.43 -13.16 -4.22
N GLU A 483 -12.64 -13.54 -4.64
CA GLU A 483 -13.34 -12.93 -5.79
C GLU A 483 -13.46 -11.39 -5.68
N ALA A 484 -13.63 -10.84 -4.46
CA ALA A 484 -13.73 -9.39 -4.28
C ALA A 484 -12.48 -8.64 -4.75
N SER A 485 -11.30 -9.22 -4.53
CA SER A 485 -10.04 -8.67 -5.05
C SER A 485 -10.02 -8.66 -6.58
N TYR A 486 -10.54 -9.71 -7.22
CA TYR A 486 -10.65 -9.77 -8.69
C TYR A 486 -11.54 -8.65 -9.24
N ASP A 487 -12.68 -8.40 -8.60
CA ASP A 487 -13.63 -7.38 -9.03
C ASP A 487 -13.11 -5.96 -8.76
N PHE A 488 -12.40 -5.74 -7.66
CA PHE A 488 -11.81 -4.43 -7.33
C PHE A 488 -10.83 -3.93 -8.40
N TYR A 489 -10.06 -4.83 -9.04
CA TYR A 489 -9.19 -4.45 -10.16
C TYR A 489 -9.93 -4.12 -11.46
N ARG A 490 -11.26 -4.31 -11.52
CA ARG A 490 -12.11 -4.20 -12.72
C ARG A 490 -13.34 -3.30 -12.49
N PRO A 491 -13.16 -2.05 -12.01
CA PRO A 491 -14.29 -1.18 -11.71
C PRO A 491 -14.97 -0.60 -12.97
N LEU A 492 -14.38 -0.76 -14.16
CA LEU A 492 -14.91 -0.21 -15.41
C LEU A 492 -15.48 -1.28 -16.32
N SER A 493 -16.76 -1.17 -16.64
CA SER A 493 -17.39 -1.83 -17.77
C SER A 493 -17.46 -0.87 -18.95
N ILE A 494 -16.69 -1.13 -20.01
CA ILE A 494 -16.70 -0.33 -21.24
C ILE A 494 -16.45 -1.21 -22.47
N GLY A 495 -17.12 -0.91 -23.58
CA GLY A 495 -17.02 -1.68 -24.82
C GLY A 495 -15.70 -1.56 -25.60
N CYS A 496 -14.60 -1.15 -24.96
CA CYS A 496 -13.33 -0.92 -25.62
C CYS A 496 -12.12 -1.13 -24.71
N VAL A 497 -11.01 -1.52 -25.34
CA VAL A 497 -9.78 -1.84 -24.63
C VAL A 497 -8.89 -0.59 -24.57
N ASN A 498 -8.42 -0.24 -23.38
CA ASN A 498 -7.48 0.87 -23.13
C ASN A 498 -8.07 2.27 -23.36
N CYS A 499 -9.35 2.39 -23.05
CA CYS A 499 -10.09 3.63 -23.13
C CYS A 499 -10.11 4.41 -21.83
N TRP A 500 -9.34 3.98 -20.83
CA TRP A 500 -9.39 4.49 -19.47
C TRP A 500 -7.99 4.73 -18.94
N THR A 501 -7.82 5.86 -18.26
CA THR A 501 -6.65 6.14 -17.42
C THR A 501 -7.05 6.87 -16.17
N GLU A 502 -6.21 6.77 -15.15
CA GLU A 502 -6.34 7.54 -13.92
C GLU A 502 -5.08 8.31 -13.58
N SER A 503 -5.28 9.47 -12.95
CA SER A 503 -4.21 10.20 -12.28
C SER A 503 -4.71 10.75 -10.94
N TRP A 504 -3.76 10.95 -10.05
CA TRP A 504 -4.00 11.46 -8.71
C TRP A 504 -3.06 12.64 -8.46
N GLU A 505 -3.57 13.71 -7.88
CA GLU A 505 -2.76 14.86 -7.49
C GLU A 505 -3.26 15.51 -6.20
N THR A 506 -2.33 16.07 -5.43
CA THR A 506 -2.68 16.87 -4.26
C THR A 506 -3.12 18.25 -4.70
N ILE A 507 -4.28 18.69 -4.21
CA ILE A 507 -4.79 20.03 -4.44
C ILE A 507 -4.37 20.93 -3.28
N GLY A 508 -3.59 21.96 -3.59
CA GLY A 508 -3.04 22.86 -2.57
C GLY A 508 -1.80 22.27 -1.89
N GLU A 509 -1.60 22.63 -0.62
CA GLU A 509 -0.46 22.18 0.18
C GLU A 509 -0.98 21.36 1.36
N PRO A 510 -0.41 20.18 1.66
CA PRO A 510 -0.81 19.39 2.81
C PRO A 510 -0.49 20.11 4.12
N GLU A 511 -1.39 20.05 5.10
CA GLU A 511 -1.14 20.53 6.45
C GLU A 511 -0.49 19.41 7.26
N ILE A 512 0.80 19.55 7.58
CA ILE A 512 1.53 18.57 8.40
C ILE A 512 1.57 19.04 9.86
N MET A 513 1.03 18.22 10.76
CA MET A 513 1.01 18.46 12.20
C MET A 513 1.85 17.41 12.94
N GLY A 514 2.47 17.80 14.06
CA GLY A 514 3.32 16.90 14.85
C GLY A 514 4.71 16.62 14.23
N GLY A 515 4.97 17.12 13.02
CA GLY A 515 6.25 16.94 12.32
C GLY A 515 6.32 15.62 11.56
N THR A 516 7.55 15.16 11.31
CA THR A 516 7.85 13.93 10.56
C THR A 516 8.79 13.05 11.37
N TYR A 517 8.68 11.74 11.19
CA TYR A 517 9.58 10.74 11.78
C TYR A 517 10.19 9.86 10.70
N ARG A 518 11.22 9.10 11.09
CA ARG A 518 12.03 8.29 10.18
C ARG A 518 11.76 6.82 10.38
N VAL A 519 11.56 6.10 9.28
CA VAL A 519 11.55 4.64 9.23
C VAL A 519 12.80 4.20 8.48
N PRO A 520 13.82 3.66 9.17
CA PRO A 520 15.07 3.23 8.55
C PRO A 520 14.85 2.20 7.44
N VAL A 521 15.63 2.27 6.37
CA VAL A 521 15.69 1.19 5.37
C VAL A 521 16.76 0.21 5.84
N ARG A 522 16.34 -0.85 6.53
CA ARG A 522 17.24 -1.90 7.03
C ARG A 522 17.24 -3.07 6.06
N ILE A 523 18.42 -3.64 5.82
CA ILE A 523 18.62 -4.87 5.04
C ILE A 523 19.39 -5.83 5.94
N GLY A 524 18.86 -7.05 6.13
CA GLY A 524 19.48 -8.14 6.88
C GLY A 524 19.23 -8.10 8.39
N GLU A 525 17.99 -7.80 8.81
CA GLU A 525 17.60 -7.79 10.24
C GLU A 525 17.42 -9.17 10.88
#